data_AF-A0A1F9XRM8-F1
#
_entry.id   AF-A0A1F9XRM8-F1
#
_cell.length_a   1.000
_cell.length_b   1.000
_cell.length_c   1.000
_cell.angle_alpha   90.00
_cell.angle_beta   90.00
_cell.angle_gamma   90.00
#
_symmetry.space_group_name_H-M   'P 1'
#
loop_
_entity.id
_entity.type
_entity.pdbx_description
1 polymer ?
#
loop_
_entity_poly.entity_id
_entity_poly.type
_entity_poly.pdbx_seq_one_letter_code
_entity_poly.pdbx_strand_id
1 'polypeptide(L)'
;MKKNNANFIYALSLYAAVSVFFMIVQLFLSGALVYLLYQLMHGAFGSDASHLFQPSLYDSAGFAFLTLTNTVLQYYLASLLAHDLKDRSALFGILTLSAALSAAFFVRLSANSVFNSYIFASLPLIFSYLLGGVMGLVQKDEDNPFHRSKIRLFKID
;
A
#
# COMPACT_ATOMS: atom_id res chain seq x y z
N MET A 1 -32.31 0.20 -5.46
CA MET A 1 -31.23 1.22 -5.45
C MET A 1 -30.53 1.38 -4.09
N LYS A 2 -31.22 1.46 -2.94
CA LYS A 2 -30.56 1.69 -1.62
C LYS A 2 -29.50 0.64 -1.21
N LYS A 3 -29.71 -0.66 -1.51
CA LYS A 3 -28.79 -1.75 -1.10
C LYS A 3 -27.43 -1.70 -1.82
N ASN A 4 -27.40 -1.27 -3.09
CA ASN A 4 -26.15 -1.14 -3.85
C ASN A 4 -25.27 0.01 -3.32
N ASN A 5 -25.89 1.11 -2.89
CA ASN A 5 -25.15 2.25 -2.33
C ASN A 5 -24.54 1.90 -0.97
N ALA A 6 -25.26 1.14 -0.13
CA ALA A 6 -24.74 0.67 1.15
C ALA A 6 -23.51 -0.23 0.98
N ASN A 7 -23.57 -1.19 0.05
CA ASN A 7 -22.45 -2.08 -0.24
C ASN A 7 -21.25 -1.32 -0.82
N PHE A 8 -21.48 -0.34 -1.69
CA PHE A 8 -20.41 0.51 -2.22
C PHE A 8 -19.72 1.32 -1.12
N ILE A 9 -20.49 2.02 -0.28
CA ILE A 9 -19.94 2.84 0.80
C ILE A 9 -19.19 1.97 1.81
N TYR A 10 -19.76 0.82 2.18
CA TYR A 10 -19.11 -0.12 3.07
C TYR A 10 -17.78 -0.64 2.49
N ALA A 11 -17.79 -1.08 1.24
CA ALA A 11 -16.59 -1.58 0.58
C ALA A 11 -15.53 -0.49 0.44
N LEU A 12 -15.92 0.74 0.07
CA LEU A 12 -15.04 1.90 0.03
C LEU A 12 -14.41 2.17 1.40
N SER A 13 -15.23 2.26 2.45
CA SER A 13 -14.75 2.54 3.81
C SER A 13 -13.82 1.46 4.31
N LEU A 14 -14.17 0.18 4.12
CA LEU A 14 -13.35 -0.94 4.57
C LEU A 14 -12.03 -1.00 3.79
N TYR A 15 -12.08 -0.87 2.45
CA TYR A 15 -10.90 -0.90 1.61
C TYR A 15 -9.93 0.23 1.95
N ALA A 16 -10.46 1.46 2.10
CA ALA A 16 -9.66 2.62 2.47
C ALA A 16 -9.07 2.47 3.89
N ALA A 17 -9.86 2.04 4.88
CA ALA A 17 -9.40 1.86 6.25
C ALA A 17 -8.30 0.81 6.36
N VAL A 18 -8.49 -0.35 5.73
CA VAL A 18 -7.50 -1.44 5.72
C VAL A 18 -6.24 -1.00 4.98
N SER A 19 -6.38 -0.32 3.84
CA SER A 19 -5.24 0.22 3.09
C SER A 19 -4.42 1.21 3.90
N VAL A 20 -5.06 2.20 4.52
CA VAL A 20 -4.38 3.21 5.34
C VAL A 20 -3.73 2.56 6.55
N PHE A 21 -4.42 1.65 7.23
CA PHE A 21 -3.87 0.94 8.38
C PHE A 21 -2.58 0.19 8.03
N PHE A 22 -2.61 -0.64 6.97
CA PHE A 22 -1.42 -1.40 6.58
C PHE A 22 -0.34 -0.50 5.99
N MET A 23 -0.68 0.59 5.32
CA MET A 23 0.30 1.59 4.88
C MET A 23 1.04 2.20 6.08
N ILE A 24 0.34 2.53 7.17
CA ILE A 24 0.96 2.99 8.42
C ILE A 24 1.95 1.93 8.95
N VAL A 25 1.51 0.67 9.02
CA VAL A 25 2.36 -0.45 9.46
C VAL A 25 3.61 -0.59 8.56
N GLN A 26 3.44 -0.53 7.24
CA GLN A 26 4.54 -0.60 6.29
C GLN A 26 5.52 0.57 6.45
N LEU A 27 5.01 1.78 6.71
CA LEU A 27 5.85 2.95 6.98
C LEU A 27 6.70 2.76 8.25
N PHE A 28 6.10 2.25 9.33
CA PHE A 28 6.84 1.92 10.55
C PHE A 28 7.89 0.84 10.32
N LEU A 29 7.54 -0.24 9.61
CA LEU A 29 8.47 -1.32 9.27
C LEU A 29 9.61 -0.83 8.36
N SER A 30 9.31 0.07 7.41
CA SER A 30 10.30 0.69 6.55
C SER A 30 11.30 1.52 7.36
N GLY A 31 10.82 2.32 8.32
CA GLY A 31 11.69 3.07 9.24
C GLY A 31 12.56 2.14 10.11
N ALA A 32 11.98 1.05 10.63
CA ALA A 32 12.72 0.04 11.38
C ALA A 32 13.78 -0.66 10.52
N LEU A 33 13.47 -0.96 9.26
CA LEU A 33 14.41 -1.55 8.30
C LEU A 33 15.59 -0.61 8.04
N VAL A 34 15.33 0.67 7.77
CA VAL A 34 16.36 1.70 7.59
C VAL A 34 17.27 1.78 8.81
N TYR A 35 16.68 1.79 10.01
CA TYR A 35 17.44 1.81 11.26
C TYR A 35 18.31 0.55 11.44
N LEU A 36 17.76 -0.64 11.18
CA LEU A 36 18.51 -1.89 11.27
C LEU A 36 19.66 -1.94 10.26
N LEU A 37 19.41 -1.50 9.01
CA LEU A 37 20.45 -1.42 7.99
C LEU A 37 21.58 -0.49 8.41
N TYR A 38 21.24 0.68 8.97
CA TYR A 38 22.24 1.61 9.52
C TYR A 38 23.07 0.96 10.63
N GLN A 39 22.42 0.29 11.60
CA GLN A 39 23.12 -0.39 12.70
C GLN A 39 24.01 -1.54 12.22
N LEU A 40 23.56 -2.33 11.25
CA LEU A 40 24.34 -3.42 10.67
C LEU A 40 25.59 -2.89 9.96
N MET A 41 25.45 -1.81 9.18
CA MET A 41 26.59 -1.20 8.49
C MET A 41 27.59 -0.58 9.48
N HIS A 42 27.10 0.10 10.51
CA HIS A 42 27.95 0.65 11.56
C HIS A 42 28.68 -0.44 12.36
N GLY A 43 28.00 -1.55 12.68
CA GLY A 43 28.59 -2.68 13.37
C GLY A 43 29.60 -3.47 12.52
N ALA A 44 29.38 -3.58 11.21
CA ALA A 44 30.24 -4.34 10.31
C ALA A 44 31.50 -3.59 9.87
N PHE A 45 31.41 -2.26 9.69
CA PHE A 45 32.49 -1.46 9.10
C PHE A 45 33.02 -0.34 10.03
N GLY A 46 32.49 -0.24 11.26
CA GLY A 46 32.90 0.78 12.23
C GLY A 46 32.36 2.18 11.92
N SER A 47 32.71 3.15 12.78
CA SER A 47 32.24 4.54 12.67
C SER A 47 32.64 5.23 11.37
N ASP A 48 33.76 4.81 10.76
CA ASP A 48 34.32 5.43 9.56
C ASP A 48 33.53 5.10 8.27
N ALA A 49 32.69 4.06 8.30
CA ALA A 49 31.83 3.70 7.17
C ALA A 49 30.58 4.56 7.03
N SER A 50 30.27 5.39 8.03
CA SER A 50 29.20 6.38 7.93
C SER A 50 29.45 7.39 6.80
N HIS A 51 30.70 7.57 6.37
CA HIS A 51 31.08 8.40 5.23
C HIS A 51 30.98 7.67 3.88
N LEU A 52 31.01 6.33 3.88
CA LEU A 52 30.97 5.50 2.67
C LEU A 52 29.54 5.26 2.17
N PHE A 53 28.57 5.14 3.08
CA PHE A 53 27.18 4.89 2.72
C PHE A 53 26.34 6.16 2.84
N GLN A 54 25.96 6.70 1.67
CA GLN A 54 25.12 7.89 1.59
C GLN A 54 23.73 7.61 2.19
N PRO A 55 23.13 8.57 2.94
CA PRO A 55 21.75 8.48 3.44
C PRO A 55 20.73 8.09 2.37
N SER A 56 20.95 8.49 1.12
CA SER A 56 20.13 8.17 -0.06
C SER A 56 19.96 6.67 -0.32
N LEU A 57 20.94 5.84 0.02
CA LEU A 57 20.86 4.38 -0.16
C LEU A 57 19.91 3.73 0.84
N TYR A 58 19.95 4.17 2.09
CA TYR A 58 19.04 3.68 3.11
C TYR A 58 17.60 4.11 2.82
N ASP A 59 17.41 5.37 2.41
CA ASP A 59 16.10 5.88 2.00
C ASP A 59 15.53 5.11 0.81
N SER A 60 16.38 4.78 -0.18
CA SER A 60 16.00 3.97 -1.34
C SER A 60 15.55 2.56 -0.94
N ALA A 61 16.24 1.92 0.01
CA ALA A 61 15.85 0.60 0.53
C ALA A 61 14.50 0.67 1.26
N GLY A 62 14.30 1.70 2.09
CA GLY A 62 13.02 1.95 2.76
C GLY A 62 11.87 2.16 1.77
N PHE A 63 12.09 2.93 0.70
CA PHE A 63 11.10 3.14 -0.36
C PHE A 63 10.83 1.89 -1.19
N ALA A 64 11.86 1.12 -1.53
CA ALA A 64 11.69 -0.13 -2.28
C ALA A 64 10.86 -1.13 -1.47
N PHE A 65 11.14 -1.27 -0.17
CA PHE A 65 10.34 -2.09 0.73
C PHE A 65 8.88 -1.63 0.78
N LEU A 66 8.66 -0.33 0.97
CA LEU A 66 7.32 0.26 1.07
C LEU A 66 6.51 0.05 -0.22
N THR A 67 7.11 0.32 -1.38
CA THR A 67 6.42 0.18 -2.67
C THR A 67 6.15 -1.28 -3.02
N LEU A 68 7.10 -2.19 -2.81
CA LEU A 68 6.90 -3.63 -3.03
C LEU A 68 5.77 -4.18 -2.16
N THR A 69 5.83 -3.95 -0.85
CA THR A 69 4.84 -4.47 0.10
C THR A 69 3.46 -3.86 -0.14
N ASN A 70 3.39 -2.56 -0.46
CA ASN A 70 2.13 -1.92 -0.81
C ASN A 70 1.55 -2.47 -2.11
N THR A 71 2.37 -2.71 -3.14
CA THR A 71 1.92 -3.31 -4.40
C THR A 71 1.26 -4.67 -4.17
N VAL A 72 1.94 -5.53 -3.41
CA VAL A 72 1.44 -6.89 -3.09
C VAL A 72 0.16 -6.82 -2.27
N LEU A 73 0.11 -5.95 -1.26
CA LEU A 73 -1.08 -5.73 -0.45
C LEU A 73 -2.28 -5.28 -1.31
N GLN A 74 -2.09 -4.28 -2.16
CA GLN A 74 -3.17 -3.76 -3.00
C GLN A 74 -3.61 -4.77 -4.05
N TYR A 75 -2.71 -5.60 -4.56
CA TYR A 75 -3.08 -6.74 -5.40
C TYR A 75 -4.04 -7.69 -4.68
N TYR A 76 -3.71 -8.13 -3.46
CA TYR A 76 -4.59 -9.04 -2.73
C TYR A 76 -5.91 -8.39 -2.30
N LEU A 77 -5.88 -7.14 -1.83
CA LEU A 77 -7.11 -6.42 -1.46
C LEU A 77 -8.03 -6.22 -2.66
N ALA A 78 -7.49 -5.79 -3.80
CA ALA A 78 -8.27 -5.60 -5.01
C ALA A 78 -8.80 -6.92 -5.58
N SER A 79 -8.01 -8.00 -5.48
CA SER A 79 -8.44 -9.35 -5.84
C SER A 79 -9.66 -9.78 -5.02
N LEU A 80 -9.64 -9.54 -3.71
CA LEU A 80 -10.77 -9.85 -2.84
C LEU A 80 -11.98 -8.94 -3.12
N LEU A 81 -11.74 -7.65 -3.39
CA LEU A 81 -12.78 -6.70 -3.76
C LEU A 81 -13.50 -7.10 -5.06
N ALA A 82 -12.75 -7.50 -6.08
CA ALA A 82 -13.28 -7.99 -7.35
C ALA A 82 -14.01 -9.34 -7.22
N HIS A 83 -13.60 -10.19 -6.27
CA HIS A 83 -14.32 -11.42 -5.94
C HIS A 83 -15.71 -11.14 -5.35
N ASP A 84 -15.80 -10.14 -4.48
CA ASP A 84 -17.02 -9.82 -3.74
C ASP A 84 -18.01 -8.95 -4.52
N LEU A 85 -17.50 -8.07 -5.39
CA LEU A 85 -18.28 -7.10 -6.15
C LEU A 85 -18.05 -7.26 -7.66
N LYS A 86 -19.14 -7.33 -8.44
CA LYS A 86 -19.08 -7.55 -9.89
C LYS A 86 -19.00 -6.26 -10.72
N ASP A 87 -19.36 -5.12 -10.14
CA ASP A 87 -19.42 -3.85 -10.88
C ASP A 87 -18.04 -3.22 -11.01
N ARG A 88 -17.44 -3.37 -12.19
CA ARG A 88 -16.09 -2.84 -12.50
C ARG A 88 -15.99 -1.33 -12.30
N SER A 89 -17.03 -0.58 -12.65
CA SER A 89 -16.98 0.88 -12.51
C SER A 89 -16.89 1.30 -11.03
N ALA A 90 -17.66 0.64 -10.18
CA ALA A 90 -17.61 0.82 -8.74
C ALA A 90 -16.24 0.40 -8.15
N LEU A 91 -15.68 -0.72 -8.61
CA LEU A 91 -14.36 -1.20 -8.17
C LEU A 91 -13.25 -0.18 -8.44
N PHE A 92 -13.19 0.36 -9.67
CA PHE A 92 -12.20 1.39 -10.02
C PHE A 92 -12.41 2.69 -9.24
N GLY A 93 -13.67 3.06 -8.97
CA GLY A 93 -13.99 4.20 -8.10
C GLY A 93 -13.46 4.00 -6.68
N ILE A 94 -13.68 2.82 -6.10
CA ILE A 94 -13.17 2.46 -4.77
C ILE A 94 -11.65 2.53 -4.75
N LEU A 95 -10.99 1.91 -5.72
CA LEU A 95 -9.53 1.87 -5.81
C LEU A 95 -8.94 3.28 -5.91
N THR A 96 -9.48 4.12 -6.81
CA THR A 96 -8.93 5.46 -7.07
C THR A 96 -9.12 6.39 -5.88
N LEU A 97 -10.30 6.38 -5.25
CA LEU A 97 -10.56 7.19 -4.05
C LEU A 97 -9.69 6.72 -2.87
N SER A 98 -9.54 5.41 -2.70
CA SER A 98 -8.70 4.85 -1.62
C SER A 98 -7.21 5.14 -1.84
N ALA A 99 -6.75 5.13 -3.10
CA ALA A 99 -5.39 5.54 -3.46
C ALA A 99 -5.15 7.02 -3.11
N ALA A 100 -6.09 7.91 -3.47
CA ALA A 100 -6.00 9.33 -3.15
C ALA A 100 -5.99 9.60 -1.63
N LEU A 101 -6.86 8.92 -0.88
CA LEU A 101 -6.88 8.99 0.58
C LEU A 101 -5.56 8.49 1.17
N SER A 102 -5.11 7.31 0.76
CA SER A 102 -3.85 6.72 1.25
C SER A 102 -2.66 7.65 0.96
N ALA A 103 -2.61 8.25 -0.23
CA ALA A 103 -1.58 9.23 -0.57
C ALA A 103 -1.63 10.49 0.31
N ALA A 104 -2.83 11.03 0.56
CA ALA A 104 -2.99 12.19 1.45
C ALA A 104 -2.54 11.89 2.88
N PHE A 105 -2.92 10.72 3.41
CA PHE A 105 -2.46 10.26 4.73
C PHE A 105 -0.96 10.02 4.75
N PHE A 106 -0.40 9.40 3.71
CA PHE A 106 1.03 9.17 3.60
C PHE A 106 1.81 10.48 3.66
N VAL A 107 1.45 11.46 2.83
CA VAL A 107 2.09 12.79 2.82
C VAL A 107 2.05 13.43 4.20
N ARG A 108 0.92 13.30 4.91
CA ARG A 108 0.77 13.87 6.26
C ARG A 108 1.65 13.15 7.29
N LEU A 109 1.77 11.83 7.19
CA LEU A 109 2.56 11.02 8.12
C LEU A 109 4.06 11.10 7.82
N SER A 110 4.44 11.20 6.56
CA SER A 110 5.83 11.32 6.13
C SER A 110 6.42 12.71 6.40
N ALA A 111 5.59 13.73 6.63
CA ALA A 111 6.00 15.11 6.86
C ALA A 111 6.98 15.32 8.04
N ASN A 112 6.98 14.41 9.03
CA ASN A 112 7.91 14.46 10.16
C ASN A 112 8.90 13.27 10.18
N SER A 113 8.97 12.51 9.08
CA SER A 113 9.83 11.34 8.96
C SER A 113 11.08 11.65 8.13
N VAL A 114 12.06 10.74 8.15
CA VAL A 114 13.26 10.79 7.30
C VAL A 114 12.89 10.91 5.81
N PHE A 115 11.71 10.40 5.44
CA PHE A 115 11.13 10.51 4.09
C PHE A 115 10.66 11.92 3.67
N ASN A 116 10.71 12.93 4.56
CA ASN A 116 10.27 14.30 4.27
C ASN A 116 11.14 15.03 3.22
N SER A 117 12.30 14.49 2.89
CA SER A 117 13.21 15.01 1.85
C SER A 117 12.62 14.95 0.43
N TYR A 118 11.50 14.25 0.21
CA TYR A 118 10.95 14.03 -1.12
C TYR A 118 9.46 14.39 -1.20
N ILE A 119 9.16 15.62 -1.66
CA ILE A 119 7.79 16.06 -2.03
C ILE A 119 7.13 15.07 -3.01
N PHE A 120 7.94 14.36 -3.81
CA PHE A 120 7.52 13.35 -4.77
C PHE A 120 7.50 11.91 -4.23
N ALA A 121 7.79 11.68 -2.94
CA ALA A 121 7.76 10.35 -2.30
C ALA A 121 6.39 9.65 -2.42
N SER A 122 5.32 10.45 -2.51
CA SER A 122 3.96 9.93 -2.68
C SER A 122 3.72 9.36 -4.07
N LEU A 123 4.49 9.76 -5.09
CA LEU A 123 4.30 9.26 -6.46
C LEU A 123 4.62 7.76 -6.56
N PRO A 124 5.80 7.26 -6.16
CA PRO A 124 6.06 5.82 -6.14
C PRO A 124 5.01 5.04 -5.33
N LEU A 125 4.51 5.60 -4.23
CA LEU A 125 3.46 4.96 -3.44
C LEU A 125 2.14 4.88 -4.21
N ILE A 126 1.68 5.98 -4.82
CA ILE A 126 0.48 5.99 -5.66
C ILE A 126 0.62 4.99 -6.82
N PHE A 127 1.77 5.00 -7.50
CA PHE A 127 2.04 4.06 -8.59
C PHE A 127 2.01 2.62 -8.11
N SER A 128 2.65 2.30 -6.98
CA SER A 128 2.62 0.95 -6.39
C SER A 128 1.20 0.52 -6.03
N TYR A 129 0.41 1.46 -5.50
CA TYR A 129 -0.96 1.22 -5.10
C TYR A 129 -1.84 0.89 -6.30
N LEU A 130 -1.78 1.73 -7.34
CA LEU A 130 -2.54 1.56 -8.56
C LEU A 130 -2.06 0.33 -9.34
N LEU A 131 -0.76 0.07 -9.41
CA LEU A 131 -0.23 -1.11 -10.09
C LEU A 131 -0.78 -2.40 -9.46
N GLY A 132 -0.65 -2.57 -8.14
CA GLY A 132 -1.19 -3.72 -7.44
C GLY A 132 -2.71 -3.81 -7.58
N GLY A 133 -3.41 -2.70 -7.31
CA GLY A 133 -4.85 -2.64 -7.34
C GLY A 133 -5.45 -2.94 -8.71
N VAL A 134 -4.95 -2.31 -9.77
CA VAL A 134 -5.44 -2.53 -11.15
C VAL A 134 -5.21 -3.99 -11.56
N MET A 135 -4.04 -4.56 -11.25
CA MET A 135 -3.77 -5.97 -11.56
C MET A 135 -4.75 -6.91 -10.83
N GLY A 136 -5.06 -6.64 -9.57
CA GLY A 136 -6.06 -7.40 -8.81
C GLY A 136 -7.50 -7.24 -9.32
N LEU A 137 -7.85 -6.07 -9.88
CA LEU A 137 -9.18 -5.81 -10.45
C LEU A 137 -9.37 -6.38 -11.86
N VAL A 138 -8.32 -6.42 -12.68
CA VAL A 138 -8.39 -6.78 -14.12
C VAL A 138 -8.09 -8.26 -14.37
N GLN A 139 -7.52 -8.97 -13.39
CA GLN A 139 -7.28 -10.41 -13.51
C GLN A 139 -8.57 -11.17 -13.84
N LYS A 140 -8.41 -12.32 -14.52
CA LYS A 140 -9.53 -13.23 -14.77
C LYS A 140 -9.98 -13.85 -13.45
N ASP A 141 -11.26 -14.19 -13.36
CA ASP A 141 -11.79 -14.84 -12.16
C ASP A 141 -11.04 -16.13 -11.81
N GLU A 142 -10.56 -16.88 -12.81
CA GLU A 142 -9.79 -18.13 -12.65
C GLU A 142 -8.40 -17.91 -12.01
N ASP A 143 -7.79 -16.75 -12.27
CA ASP A 143 -6.46 -16.38 -11.77
C ASP A 143 -6.54 -15.71 -10.39
N ASN A 144 -7.75 -15.39 -9.91
CA ASN A 144 -7.95 -14.73 -8.63
C ASN A 144 -7.59 -15.69 -7.48
N PRO A 145 -6.67 -15.31 -6.56
CA PRO A 145 -6.28 -16.15 -5.44
C PRO A 145 -7.46 -16.53 -4.52
N PHE A 146 -8.55 -15.78 -4.58
CA PHE A 146 -9.76 -16.00 -3.79
C PHE A 146 -10.91 -16.65 -4.56
N HIS A 147 -10.73 -17.08 -5.82
CA HIS A 147 -11.81 -17.62 -6.66
C HIS A 147 -12.64 -18.74 -6.00
N ARG A 148 -11.99 -19.62 -5.22
CA ARG A 148 -12.63 -20.73 -4.49
C ARG A 148 -12.88 -20.44 -3.02
N SER A 149 -12.55 -19.24 -2.57
CA SER A 149 -12.70 -18.82 -1.18
C SER A 149 -14.16 -18.51 -0.85
N LYS A 150 -14.58 -18.88 0.37
CA LYS A 150 -15.87 -18.49 0.95
C LYS A 150 -15.81 -17.12 1.64
N ILE A 151 -14.62 -16.52 1.76
CA ILE A 151 -14.42 -15.23 2.40
C ILE A 151 -15.09 -14.16 1.55
N ARG A 152 -16.01 -13.40 2.16
CA ARG A 152 -16.65 -12.23 1.56
C ARG A 152 -16.59 -11.07 2.54
N LEU A 153 -15.54 -10.26 2.43
CA LEU A 153 -15.30 -9.15 3.35
C LEU A 153 -15.97 -7.85 2.89
N PHE A 154 -16.18 -7.66 1.57
CA PHE A 154 -16.67 -6.40 1.01
C PHE A 154 -18.17 -6.43 0.68
N LYS A 155 -18.88 -7.49 1.06
CA LYS A 155 -20.31 -7.65 0.81
C LYS A 155 -21.07 -7.78 2.13
N ILE A 156 -22.07 -6.91 2.33
CA ILE A 156 -23.05 -7.05 3.42
C ILE A 156 -24.27 -7.78 2.85
N ASP A 157 -24.67 -8.87 3.51
CA ASP A 157 -25.86 -9.66 3.19
C ASP A 157 -27.16 -8.98 3.66
#